data_AF-A0A9X4NR87-F1
#
_entry.id   AF-A0A9X4NR87-F1
#
_cell.length_a   1.000
_cell.length_b   1.000
_cell.length_c   1.000
_cell.angle_alpha   90.00
_cell.angle_beta   90.00
_cell.angle_gamma   90.00
#
_symmetry.space_group_name_H-M   'P 1'
#
loop_
_entity.id
_entity.type
_entity.pdbx_description
1 polymer ?
#
loop_
_entity_poly.entity_id
_entity_poly.type
_entity_poly.pdbx_seq_one_letter_code
_entity_poly.pdbx_strand_id
1 'polypeptide(L)'
;MIDETQKTTQERKFKCWAASCGGCGDGPSREHLLSNCLFPDGVVRVKGFDWCMDETKTVGINGLARQILCKKHNSALSDTDAEAKKAIDLFQRSVQPLGGSSIGNKVDGHRLERWLLKTAINLAYGGKWHIGIGMHGSAPGLPPPYLIDVAFGKLPFSHKMGAHFLLPKKETFHDPGAILTFPLVKDGYIGGVYFELRTQPIFLNLFPGNAPPTLGEVAESLSLQNHLLDTELIYRPPNISTTLRSLAASMIYFDW
;
A
#
# COMPACT_ATOMS: atom_id res chain seq x y z
N MET A 1 39.71 36.40 23.09
CA MET A 1 39.37 35.44 24.15
C MET A 1 37.85 35.34 24.18
N ILE A 2 37.33 34.19 23.72
CA ILE A 2 36.01 33.60 24.05
C ILE A 2 34.77 34.39 23.54
N ASP A 3 33.80 33.86 22.79
CA ASP A 3 33.58 32.59 22.09
C ASP A 3 32.31 32.80 21.23
N GLU A 4 32.43 32.54 19.93
CA GLU A 4 31.31 32.43 19.00
C GLU A 4 30.64 31.05 19.16
N THR A 5 29.71 30.87 20.09
CA THR A 5 28.83 29.68 20.02
C THR A 5 27.52 29.86 20.79
N GLN A 6 26.54 30.48 20.13
CA GLN A 6 25.14 30.10 20.34
C GLN A 6 24.50 29.77 18.99
N LYS A 7 25.00 28.70 18.35
CA LYS A 7 24.21 27.96 17.37
C LYS A 7 23.15 27.18 18.16
N THR A 8 21.94 27.72 18.16
CA THR A 8 20.71 27.02 18.51
C THR A 8 20.61 25.73 17.70
N THR A 9 20.93 24.60 18.34
CA THR A 9 20.69 23.25 17.80
C THR A 9 19.19 23.01 17.81
N GLN A 10 18.49 23.43 16.75
CA GLN A 10 17.12 23.04 16.54
C GLN A 10 17.12 21.57 16.10
N GLU A 11 17.06 20.65 17.07
CA GLU A 11 16.89 19.22 16.85
C GLU A 11 15.60 18.96 16.06
N ARG A 12 15.67 18.91 14.73
CA ARG A 12 14.64 18.25 13.93
C ARG A 12 14.76 16.76 14.18
N LYS A 13 13.94 16.26 15.11
CA LYS A 13 13.88 14.87 15.59
C LYS A 13 13.29 13.94 14.51
N PHE A 14 14.00 13.79 13.39
CA PHE A 14 13.68 12.83 12.34
C PHE A 14 13.64 11.42 12.95
N LYS A 15 12.58 10.67 12.65
CA LYS A 15 12.43 9.27 13.07
C LYS A 15 12.14 8.41 11.84
N CYS A 16 12.96 7.39 11.67
CA CYS A 16 12.80 6.37 10.63
C CYS A 16 11.92 5.25 11.18
N TRP A 17 10.84 4.87 10.51
CA TRP A 17 9.99 3.77 11.00
C TRP A 17 10.72 2.42 11.02
N ALA A 18 11.75 2.27 10.18
CA ALA A 18 12.64 1.11 10.12
C ALA A 18 13.82 1.18 11.10
N ALA A 19 13.86 2.14 12.04
CA ALA A 19 15.01 2.34 12.92
C ALA A 19 15.36 1.11 13.78
N SER A 20 14.37 0.27 14.12
CA SER A 20 14.57 -0.96 14.89
C SER A 20 15.39 -2.02 14.14
N CYS A 21 15.51 -1.94 12.81
CA CYS A 21 16.43 -2.76 12.02
C CYS A 21 17.91 -2.36 12.20
N GLY A 22 18.19 -1.28 12.94
CA GLY A 22 19.52 -0.73 13.09
C GLY A 22 20.03 -0.07 11.81
N GLY A 23 21.27 0.41 11.86
CA GLY A 23 21.99 0.85 10.66
C GLY A 23 21.39 2.05 9.91
N CYS A 24 20.55 2.89 10.55
CA CYS A 24 20.09 4.15 9.96
C CYS A 24 21.30 5.03 9.60
N GLY A 25 21.39 5.44 8.34
CA GLY A 25 22.46 6.31 7.82
C GLY A 25 21.92 7.30 6.79
N ASP A 26 22.72 8.34 6.53
CA ASP A 26 22.54 9.35 5.46
C ASP A 26 21.35 10.34 5.62
N GLY A 27 20.78 10.41 6.81
CA GLY A 27 19.73 11.38 7.17
C GLY A 27 18.35 11.07 6.56
N PRO A 28 17.36 11.97 6.72
CA PRO A 28 16.00 11.76 6.20
C PRO A 28 15.97 11.67 4.67
N SER A 29 15.13 10.78 4.14
CA SER A 29 14.66 10.85 2.76
C SER A 29 13.35 11.67 2.69
N ARG A 30 13.04 12.18 1.50
CA ARG A 30 11.70 12.70 1.19
C ARG A 30 10.86 11.53 0.68
N GLU A 31 10.49 10.64 1.59
CA GLU A 31 9.68 9.49 1.22
C GLU A 31 8.24 9.90 0.97
N HIS A 32 7.66 9.43 -0.13
CA HIS A 32 6.25 9.69 -0.40
C HIS A 32 5.40 8.68 0.37
N LEU A 33 4.37 9.16 1.07
CA LEU A 33 3.39 8.34 1.78
C LEU A 33 2.80 7.26 0.86
N LEU A 34 2.65 7.61 -0.41
CA LEU A 34 2.26 6.77 -1.52
C LEU A 34 3.34 6.92 -2.59
N SER A 35 3.94 5.83 -3.06
CA SER A 35 5.06 5.91 -4.01
C SER A 35 4.71 6.72 -5.26
N ASN A 36 5.69 7.45 -5.78
CA ASN A 36 5.55 8.27 -7.00
C ASN A 36 5.01 7.50 -8.21
N CYS A 37 5.18 6.17 -8.24
CA CYS A 37 4.66 5.31 -9.29
C CYS A 37 3.12 5.36 -9.42
N LEU A 38 2.41 5.83 -8.40
CA LEU A 38 0.97 5.99 -8.39
C LEU A 38 0.47 7.23 -9.16
N PHE A 39 1.37 8.11 -9.64
CA PHE A 39 1.03 9.46 -10.12
C PHE A 39 1.38 9.75 -11.60
N PRO A 40 0.84 9.05 -12.61
CA PRO A 40 0.97 9.52 -13.99
C PRO A 40 0.20 10.83 -14.25
N ASP A 41 -0.94 11.08 -13.58
CA ASP A 41 -1.79 12.27 -13.76
C ASP A 41 -1.88 13.20 -12.51
N GLY A 42 -1.13 12.87 -11.44
CA GLY A 42 -0.87 13.80 -10.33
C GLY A 42 -1.84 13.81 -9.13
N VAL A 43 -2.83 12.91 -9.04
CA VAL A 43 -3.81 12.90 -7.92
C VAL A 43 -4.01 11.50 -7.33
N VAL A 44 -3.97 11.38 -5.99
CA VAL A 44 -4.44 10.19 -5.26
C VAL A 44 -5.49 10.57 -4.22
N ARG A 45 -6.50 9.69 -4.05
CA ARG A 45 -7.60 9.87 -3.09
C ARG A 45 -7.39 8.94 -1.89
N VAL A 46 -7.27 9.53 -0.70
CA VAL A 46 -7.06 8.80 0.56
C VAL A 46 -8.21 9.09 1.51
N LYS A 47 -8.76 8.07 2.15
CA LYS A 47 -9.80 8.18 3.18
C LYS A 47 -9.53 7.21 4.32
N GLY A 48 -10.08 7.48 5.50
CA GLY A 48 -10.16 6.51 6.59
C GLY A 48 -8.92 6.41 7.46
N PHE A 49 -7.84 7.13 7.15
CA PHE A 49 -6.73 7.31 8.10
C PHE A 49 -7.04 8.43 9.09
N ASP A 50 -6.35 8.47 10.22
CA ASP A 50 -6.57 9.48 11.28
C ASP A 50 -6.59 10.93 10.80
N TRP A 51 -5.84 11.24 9.74
CA TRP A 51 -5.72 12.57 9.17
C TRP A 51 -6.70 12.85 8.01
N CYS A 52 -7.52 11.88 7.61
CA CYS A 52 -8.53 11.94 6.54
C CYS A 52 -9.73 10.99 6.80
N MET A 53 -10.21 10.95 8.05
CA MET A 53 -11.19 9.96 8.52
C MET A 53 -12.52 10.03 7.74
N ASP A 54 -13.19 11.16 7.79
CA ASP A 54 -14.55 11.31 7.23
C ASP A 54 -14.55 11.85 5.79
N GLU A 55 -13.49 12.55 5.40
CA GLU A 55 -13.36 13.19 4.08
C GLU A 55 -12.28 12.53 3.24
N THR A 56 -12.65 12.17 2.00
CA THR A 56 -11.68 11.76 0.99
C THR A 56 -10.78 12.94 0.64
N LYS A 57 -9.50 12.85 0.97
CA LYS A 57 -8.51 13.85 0.60
C LYS A 57 -7.89 13.51 -0.74
N THR A 58 -8.00 14.44 -1.68
CA THR A 58 -7.20 14.48 -2.90
C THR A 58 -5.84 15.07 -2.55
N VAL A 59 -4.78 14.26 -2.64
CA VAL A 59 -3.43 14.72 -2.35
C VAL A 59 -2.57 14.65 -3.60
N GLY A 60 -1.97 15.78 -3.95
CA GLY A 60 -0.97 15.85 -5.02
C GLY A 60 0.38 15.28 -4.58
N ILE A 61 1.21 14.88 -5.55
CA ILE A 61 2.50 14.19 -5.34
C ILE A 61 3.40 14.87 -4.28
N ASN A 62 3.47 16.20 -4.28
CA ASN A 62 4.29 16.98 -3.37
C ASN A 62 3.72 17.08 -1.94
N GLY A 63 2.41 16.90 -1.77
CA GLY A 63 1.72 16.93 -0.48
C GLY A 63 1.87 15.65 0.35
N LEU A 64 2.44 14.59 -0.25
CA LEU A 64 2.60 13.27 0.39
C LEU A 64 4.03 12.97 0.83
N ALA A 65 5.00 13.84 0.57
CA ALA A 65 6.38 13.61 1.01
C ALA A 65 6.51 13.83 2.53
N ARG A 66 6.90 12.80 3.28
CA ARG A 66 7.23 12.87 4.71
C ARG A 66 8.64 12.34 4.96
N GLN A 67 9.29 12.89 6.00
CA GLN A 67 10.59 12.41 6.47
C GLN A 67 10.38 11.24 7.45
N ILE A 68 9.99 10.08 6.91
CA ILE A 68 9.62 8.88 7.69
C ILE A 68 10.56 7.68 7.45
N LEU A 69 11.44 7.79 6.47
CA LEU A 69 12.52 6.87 6.18
C LEU A 69 13.84 7.62 6.07
N CYS A 70 14.95 6.93 6.36
CA CYS A 70 16.29 7.46 6.07
C CYS A 70 16.66 7.08 4.64
N LYS A 71 17.60 7.78 4.02
CA LYS A 71 17.98 7.51 2.62
C LYS A 71 18.36 6.05 2.41
N LYS A 72 19.14 5.46 3.32
CA LYS A 72 19.54 4.05 3.25
C LYS A 72 18.35 3.09 3.24
N HIS A 73 17.44 3.20 4.20
CA HIS A 73 16.27 2.33 4.28
C HIS A 73 15.28 2.58 3.13
N ASN A 74 15.20 3.82 2.65
CA ASN A 74 14.38 4.12 1.49
C ASN A 74 14.93 3.46 0.22
N SER A 75 16.23 3.59 -0.02
CA SER A 75 16.89 2.96 -1.17
C SER A 75 16.79 1.44 -1.12
N ALA A 76 16.84 0.82 0.06
CA ALA A 76 16.65 -0.62 0.20
C ALA A 76 15.23 -1.11 -0.18
N LEU A 77 14.26 -0.21 -0.35
CA LEU A 77 12.89 -0.52 -0.77
C LEU A 77 12.61 -0.16 -2.24
N SER A 78 13.57 0.42 -2.98
CA SER A 78 13.35 0.92 -4.34
C SER A 78 12.89 -0.15 -5.33
N ASP A 79 13.37 -1.38 -5.16
CA ASP A 79 12.99 -2.53 -5.99
C ASP A 79 11.50 -2.86 -5.88
N THR A 80 10.92 -2.64 -4.69
CA THR A 80 9.47 -2.84 -4.47
C THR A 80 8.66 -1.74 -5.16
N ASP A 81 9.17 -0.50 -5.18
CA ASP A 81 8.54 0.62 -5.88
C ASP A 81 8.56 0.42 -7.41
N ALA A 82 9.66 -0.11 -7.93
CA ALA A 82 9.81 -0.42 -9.35
C ALA A 82 8.82 -1.51 -9.80
N GLU A 83 8.66 -2.57 -9.02
CA GLU A 83 7.70 -3.64 -9.35
C GLU A 83 6.25 -3.16 -9.21
N ALA A 84 5.94 -2.37 -8.19
CA ALA A 84 4.62 -1.78 -8.06
C ALA A 84 4.27 -0.89 -9.25
N LYS A 85 5.21 -0.05 -9.72
CA LYS A 85 5.02 0.75 -10.93
C LYS A 85 4.65 -0.13 -12.12
N LYS A 86 5.40 -1.21 -12.33
CA LYS A 86 5.16 -2.16 -13.42
C LYS A 86 3.78 -2.82 -13.30
N ALA A 87 3.37 -3.25 -12.11
CA ALA A 87 2.05 -3.84 -11.87
C ALA A 87 0.93 -2.84 -12.16
N ILE A 88 1.04 -1.61 -11.66
CA ILE A 88 0.07 -0.53 -11.87
C ILE A 88 -0.05 -0.16 -13.35
N ASP A 89 1.08 -0.07 -14.06
CA ASP A 89 1.11 0.17 -15.50
C ASP A 89 0.37 -0.95 -16.26
N LEU A 90 0.50 -2.21 -15.84
CA LEU A 90 -0.24 -3.34 -16.41
C LEU A 90 -1.74 -3.28 -16.10
N PHE A 91 -2.11 -2.94 -14.87
CA PHE A 91 -3.52 -2.73 -14.48
C PHE A 91 -4.14 -1.62 -15.34
N GLN A 92 -3.43 -0.50 -15.53
CA GLN A 92 -3.91 0.60 -16.38
C GLN A 92 -3.97 0.24 -17.87
N ARG A 93 -2.98 -0.45 -18.43
CA ARG A 93 -2.94 -0.83 -19.85
C ARG A 93 -4.06 -1.78 -20.24
N SER A 94 -4.53 -2.61 -19.31
CA SER A 94 -5.70 -3.46 -19.54
C SER A 94 -7.01 -2.69 -19.81
N VAL A 95 -7.01 -1.38 -19.53
CA VAL A 95 -8.12 -0.45 -19.76
C VAL A 95 -8.02 0.25 -21.13
N GLN A 96 -6.99 -0.01 -21.94
CA GLN A 96 -6.84 0.54 -23.29
C GLN A 96 -6.84 -0.58 -24.36
N PRO A 97 -7.53 -0.43 -25.51
CA PRO A 97 -7.54 -1.46 -26.55
C PRO A 97 -6.15 -1.64 -27.16
N LEU A 98 -5.51 -2.78 -26.90
CA LEU A 98 -4.18 -3.10 -27.42
C LEU A 98 -4.27 -3.83 -28.76
N GLY A 99 -3.83 -3.17 -29.83
CA GLY A 99 -3.29 -3.84 -31.01
C GLY A 99 -1.80 -4.10 -30.80
N GLY A 100 -1.43 -5.20 -30.13
CA GLY A 100 -0.01 -5.56 -29.92
C GLY A 100 0.21 -6.74 -28.98
N SER A 101 1.25 -7.55 -29.26
CA SER A 101 1.51 -8.88 -28.69
C SER A 101 1.69 -8.94 -27.17
N SER A 102 1.23 -10.06 -26.58
CA SER A 102 1.20 -10.49 -25.18
C SER A 102 2.55 -10.70 -24.45
N ILE A 103 3.62 -10.04 -24.88
CA ILE A 103 4.96 -10.20 -24.30
C ILE A 103 5.14 -9.17 -23.18
N GLY A 104 4.87 -9.54 -21.92
CA GLY A 104 5.24 -8.69 -20.77
C GLY A 104 4.36 -8.70 -19.52
N ASN A 105 3.32 -9.53 -19.42
CA ASN A 105 2.33 -9.46 -18.33
C ASN A 105 2.71 -10.23 -17.05
N LYS A 106 4.00 -10.29 -16.68
CA LYS A 106 4.44 -10.97 -15.44
C LYS A 106 4.75 -9.96 -14.35
N VAL A 107 4.26 -10.19 -13.13
CA VAL A 107 4.52 -9.37 -11.94
C VAL A 107 5.15 -10.25 -10.85
N ASP A 108 6.20 -9.77 -10.18
CA ASP A 108 6.70 -10.39 -8.95
C ASP A 108 5.70 -10.07 -7.82
N GLY A 109 4.90 -11.06 -7.44
CA GLY A 109 3.82 -10.91 -6.49
C GLY A 109 4.32 -10.56 -5.10
N HIS A 110 5.46 -11.12 -4.68
CA HIS A 110 6.06 -10.80 -3.38
C HIS A 110 6.55 -9.37 -3.29
N ARG A 111 7.18 -8.84 -4.35
CA ARG A 111 7.61 -7.43 -4.38
C ARG A 111 6.41 -6.49 -4.36
N LEU A 112 5.35 -6.78 -5.10
CA LEU A 112 4.10 -6.01 -5.05
C LEU A 112 3.47 -6.05 -3.65
N GLU A 113 3.40 -7.24 -3.04
CA GLU A 113 2.86 -7.43 -1.69
C GLU A 113 3.65 -6.66 -0.63
N ARG A 114 4.99 -6.65 -0.74
CA ARG A 114 5.87 -5.84 0.12
C ARG A 114 5.67 -4.34 -0.10
N TRP A 115 5.40 -3.92 -1.34
CA TRP A 115 5.08 -2.52 -1.64
C TRP A 115 3.73 -2.10 -1.03
N LEU A 116 2.71 -2.96 -1.06
CA LEU A 116 1.43 -2.70 -0.37
C LEU A 116 1.66 -2.51 1.13
N LEU A 117 2.47 -3.38 1.74
CA LEU A 117 2.83 -3.26 3.16
C LEU A 117 3.61 -1.98 3.47
N LYS A 118 4.64 -1.65 2.67
CA LYS A 118 5.39 -0.40 2.79
C LYS A 118 4.44 0.79 2.80
N THR A 119 3.50 0.83 1.85
CA THR A 119 2.51 1.89 1.71
C THR A 119 1.58 1.97 2.93
N ALA A 120 1.09 0.83 3.41
CA ALA A 120 0.28 0.76 4.63
C ALA A 120 1.04 1.29 5.87
N ILE A 121 2.31 0.90 6.05
CA ILE A 121 3.17 1.39 7.14
C ILE A 121 3.37 2.90 7.02
N ASN A 122 3.69 3.41 5.84
CA ASN A 122 3.89 4.83 5.60
C ASN A 122 2.66 5.66 6.01
N LEU A 123 1.46 5.19 5.63
CA LEU A 123 0.20 5.86 5.95
C LEU A 123 -0.18 5.77 7.44
N ALA A 124 0.14 4.66 8.10
CA ALA A 124 -0.11 4.46 9.53
C ALA A 124 0.92 5.17 10.43
N TYR A 125 2.12 5.47 9.92
CA TYR A 125 3.23 5.94 10.74
C TYR A 125 2.95 7.29 11.42
N GLY A 126 3.10 7.30 12.75
CA GLY A 126 2.78 8.43 13.62
C GLY A 126 1.28 8.66 13.87
N GLY A 127 0.42 7.73 13.44
CA GLY A 127 -1.01 7.73 13.76
C GLY A 127 -1.33 7.18 15.15
N LYS A 128 -2.62 7.08 15.48
CA LYS A 128 -3.12 6.63 16.80
C LYS A 128 -3.45 5.14 16.85
N TRP A 129 -3.40 4.45 15.72
CA TRP A 129 -3.74 3.03 15.62
C TRP A 129 -2.50 2.14 15.55
N HIS A 130 -2.66 0.93 16.07
CA HIS A 130 -1.71 -0.16 15.89
C HIS A 130 -1.85 -0.72 14.47
N ILE A 131 -0.74 -0.97 13.77
CA ILE A 131 -0.78 -1.67 12.48
C ILE A 131 -0.54 -3.17 12.69
N GLY A 132 -1.47 -3.99 12.20
CA GLY A 132 -1.49 -5.44 12.45
C GLY A 132 -2.09 -5.80 13.81
N ILE A 133 -2.82 -6.91 13.86
CA ILE A 133 -3.52 -7.39 15.06
C ILE A 133 -2.71 -8.51 15.73
N GLY A 134 -2.60 -8.46 17.06
CA GLY A 134 -1.97 -9.53 17.85
C GLY A 134 -0.45 -9.66 17.67
N MET A 135 0.22 -8.67 17.08
CA MET A 135 1.66 -8.73 16.82
C MET A 135 2.48 -8.25 18.02
N HIS A 136 3.52 -9.01 18.37
CA HIS A 136 4.47 -8.62 19.40
C HIS A 136 5.21 -7.33 19.03
N GLY A 137 5.42 -6.44 20.00
CA GLY A 137 6.09 -5.16 19.79
C GLY A 137 5.27 -4.12 19.02
N SER A 138 3.96 -4.33 18.87
CA SER A 138 3.06 -3.35 18.25
C SER A 138 2.83 -2.15 19.17
N ALA A 139 2.90 -0.94 18.61
CA ALA A 139 2.59 0.32 19.29
C ALA A 139 1.84 1.25 18.32
N PRO A 140 1.01 2.19 18.83
CA PRO A 140 0.31 3.14 17.97
C PRO A 140 1.27 3.91 17.07
N GLY A 141 0.97 3.94 15.77
CA GLY A 141 1.75 4.65 14.77
C GLY A 141 3.15 4.11 14.51
N LEU A 142 3.51 2.93 15.05
CA LEU A 142 4.79 2.28 14.82
C LEU A 142 4.58 0.86 14.27
N PRO A 143 5.28 0.46 13.19
CA PRO A 143 5.19 -0.89 12.69
C PRO A 143 5.85 -1.88 13.67
N PRO A 144 5.23 -3.04 13.94
CA PRO A 144 5.87 -4.10 14.71
C PRO A 144 7.05 -4.71 13.93
N PRO A 145 8.08 -5.26 14.62
CA PRO A 145 9.28 -5.81 13.97
C PRO A 145 8.98 -6.81 12.84
N TYR A 146 7.97 -7.67 13.01
CA TYR A 146 7.56 -8.62 11.99
C TYR A 146 7.21 -7.95 10.65
N LEU A 147 6.40 -6.89 10.67
CA LEU A 147 6.00 -6.19 9.44
C LEU A 147 7.18 -5.42 8.82
N ILE A 148 8.13 -4.96 9.62
CA ILE A 148 9.36 -4.34 9.12
C ILE A 148 10.18 -5.39 8.35
N ASP A 149 10.41 -6.57 8.96
CA ASP A 149 11.18 -7.63 8.32
C ASP A 149 10.49 -8.17 7.05
N VAL A 150 9.16 -8.21 7.02
CA VAL A 150 8.40 -8.51 5.79
C VAL A 150 8.60 -7.43 4.73
N ALA A 151 8.48 -6.14 5.08
CA ALA A 151 8.66 -5.05 4.13
C ALA A 151 10.06 -5.08 3.47
N PHE A 152 11.10 -5.42 4.24
CA PHE A 152 12.47 -5.59 3.73
C PHE A 152 12.75 -6.96 3.10
N GLY A 153 11.78 -7.88 3.07
CA GLY A 153 11.92 -9.19 2.42
C GLY A 153 12.79 -10.17 3.17
N LYS A 154 13.02 -9.95 4.47
CA LYS A 154 13.74 -10.89 5.34
C LYS A 154 12.84 -12.03 5.81
N LEU A 155 11.54 -11.78 5.90
CA LEU A 155 10.52 -12.77 6.21
C LEU A 155 9.38 -12.69 5.17
N PRO A 156 8.74 -13.81 4.82
CA PRO A 156 7.49 -13.77 4.09
C PRO A 156 6.31 -13.47 5.03
N PHE A 157 5.21 -12.99 4.46
CA PHE A 157 3.93 -13.09 5.16
C PHE A 157 3.58 -14.56 5.44
N SER A 158 2.91 -14.80 6.58
CA SER A 158 2.50 -16.12 7.07
C SER A 158 1.00 -16.12 7.40
N HIS A 159 0.42 -17.29 7.69
CA HIS A 159 -0.97 -17.40 8.19
C HIS A 159 -2.03 -16.71 7.32
N LYS A 160 -1.87 -16.76 5.99
CA LYS A 160 -2.71 -16.06 5.00
C LYS A 160 -2.79 -14.54 5.20
N MET A 161 -1.79 -13.93 5.82
CA MET A 161 -1.57 -12.50 5.69
C MET A 161 -0.98 -12.20 4.31
N GLY A 162 -1.12 -10.94 3.85
CA GLY A 162 -0.62 -10.52 2.55
C GLY A 162 -1.74 -10.18 1.56
N ALA A 163 -1.42 -10.23 0.27
CA ALA A 163 -2.26 -9.71 -0.79
C ALA A 163 -3.42 -10.67 -1.12
N HIS A 164 -4.63 -10.14 -1.05
CA HIS A 164 -5.86 -10.77 -1.54
C HIS A 164 -6.44 -9.94 -2.66
N PHE A 165 -6.63 -10.55 -3.82
CA PHE A 165 -7.22 -9.86 -4.96
C PHE A 165 -8.73 -10.05 -4.93
N LEU A 166 -9.44 -8.96 -5.16
CA LEU A 166 -10.88 -8.99 -5.33
C LEU A 166 -11.15 -9.19 -6.83
N LEU A 167 -11.82 -10.28 -7.18
CA LEU A 167 -12.22 -10.57 -8.56
C LEU A 167 -13.75 -10.49 -8.69
N PRO A 168 -14.32 -9.28 -8.87
CA PRO A 168 -15.76 -9.11 -8.95
C PRO A 168 -16.32 -9.84 -10.16
N LYS A 169 -17.43 -10.58 -9.96
CA LYS A 169 -18.11 -11.33 -11.03
C LYS A 169 -18.88 -10.43 -12.01
N LYS A 170 -19.07 -9.16 -11.66
CA LYS A 170 -19.79 -8.15 -12.45
C LYS A 170 -18.84 -7.01 -12.78
N GLU A 171 -19.08 -6.33 -13.90
CA GLU A 171 -18.35 -5.12 -14.24
C GLU A 171 -18.51 -4.07 -13.14
N THR A 172 -17.40 -3.38 -12.89
CA THR A 172 -17.22 -2.43 -11.81
C THR A 172 -16.85 -1.08 -12.43
N PHE A 173 -17.51 0.00 -12.01
CA PHE A 173 -17.24 1.32 -12.58
C PHE A 173 -16.06 1.93 -11.86
N HIS A 174 -14.94 2.11 -12.54
CA HIS A 174 -13.74 2.69 -11.95
C HIS A 174 -13.35 3.98 -12.65
N ASP A 175 -12.81 4.91 -11.87
CA ASP A 175 -12.06 6.05 -12.39
C ASP A 175 -10.62 5.55 -12.66
N PRO A 176 -10.21 5.35 -13.92
CA PRO A 176 -8.87 4.84 -14.24
C PRO A 176 -7.77 5.85 -13.89
N GLY A 177 -8.12 7.10 -13.55
CA GLY A 177 -7.22 8.13 -13.03
C GLY A 177 -7.00 8.04 -11.52
N ALA A 178 -7.92 7.40 -10.79
CA ALA A 178 -7.93 7.40 -9.34
C ALA A 178 -7.23 6.16 -8.76
N ILE A 179 -6.58 6.40 -7.62
CA ILE A 179 -6.17 5.36 -6.69
C ILE A 179 -6.87 5.63 -5.38
N LEU A 180 -7.45 4.59 -4.79
CA LEU A 180 -8.13 4.64 -3.51
C LEU A 180 -7.36 3.79 -2.50
N THR A 181 -7.20 4.28 -1.29
CA THR A 181 -6.72 3.47 -0.17
C THR A 181 -7.34 3.88 1.14
N PHE A 182 -7.70 2.90 1.96
CA PHE A 182 -8.23 3.10 3.31
C PHE A 182 -7.93 1.89 4.20
N PRO A 183 -7.72 2.11 5.50
CA PRO A 183 -7.50 1.05 6.46
C PRO A 183 -8.83 0.48 6.98
N LEU A 184 -8.82 -0.80 7.33
CA LEU A 184 -9.88 -1.44 8.10
C LEU A 184 -9.46 -1.44 9.56
N VAL A 185 -10.19 -0.67 10.37
CA VAL A 185 -9.85 -0.46 11.77
C VAL A 185 -10.91 -1.06 12.67
N LYS A 186 -10.46 -1.86 13.63
CA LYS A 186 -11.30 -2.40 14.71
C LYS A 186 -10.55 -2.32 16.02
N ASP A 187 -11.19 -1.80 17.05
CA ASP A 187 -10.65 -1.70 18.42
C ASP A 187 -9.27 -1.03 18.51
N GLY A 188 -9.00 -0.06 17.63
CA GLY A 188 -7.72 0.67 17.57
C GLY A 188 -6.61 -0.02 16.77
N TYR A 189 -6.93 -1.12 16.06
CA TYR A 189 -6.00 -1.87 15.22
C TYR A 189 -6.39 -1.82 13.75
N ILE A 190 -5.40 -1.58 12.88
CA ILE A 190 -5.51 -1.76 11.43
C ILE A 190 -5.34 -3.25 11.13
N GLY A 191 -6.45 -3.95 10.90
CA GLY A 191 -6.47 -5.38 10.54
C GLY A 191 -6.17 -5.66 9.07
N GLY A 192 -6.31 -4.64 8.22
CA GLY A 192 -5.94 -4.71 6.82
C GLY A 192 -6.12 -3.36 6.12
N VAL A 193 -5.70 -3.29 4.86
CA VAL A 193 -5.78 -2.06 4.06
C VAL A 193 -6.29 -2.41 2.68
N TYR A 194 -7.34 -1.72 2.24
CA TYR A 194 -7.81 -1.83 0.88
C TYR A 194 -7.05 -0.87 -0.02
N PHE A 195 -6.78 -1.33 -1.23
CA PHE A 195 -6.18 -0.58 -2.32
C PHE A 195 -7.03 -0.79 -3.57
N GLU A 196 -7.37 0.30 -4.25
CA GLU A 196 -7.84 0.26 -5.63
C GLU A 196 -6.74 0.88 -6.49
N LEU A 197 -6.00 0.03 -7.20
CA LEU A 197 -4.87 0.42 -8.01
C LEU A 197 -5.29 0.38 -9.48
N ARG A 198 -5.71 1.52 -10.03
CA ARG A 198 -6.07 1.65 -11.46
C ARG A 198 -7.00 0.52 -11.92
N THR A 199 -8.17 0.43 -11.28
CA THR A 199 -9.23 -0.59 -11.49
C THR A 199 -8.93 -1.99 -10.94
N GLN A 200 -7.77 -2.24 -10.34
CA GLN A 200 -7.52 -3.50 -9.64
C GLN A 200 -7.72 -3.34 -8.11
N PRO A 201 -8.82 -3.85 -7.54
CA PRO A 201 -9.00 -3.90 -6.10
C PRO A 201 -8.16 -5.01 -5.46
N ILE A 202 -7.41 -4.66 -4.42
CA ILE A 202 -6.52 -5.53 -3.65
C ILE A 202 -6.71 -5.21 -2.16
N PHE A 203 -6.86 -6.25 -1.35
CA PHE A 203 -6.90 -6.16 0.09
C PHE A 203 -5.61 -6.73 0.69
N LEU A 204 -4.86 -5.90 1.42
CA LEU A 204 -3.73 -6.34 2.22
C LEU A 204 -4.24 -6.80 3.59
N ASN A 205 -4.25 -8.12 3.83
CA ASN A 205 -4.62 -8.70 5.11
C ASN A 205 -3.44 -8.65 6.09
N LEU A 206 -3.63 -8.02 7.25
CA LEU A 206 -2.65 -7.94 8.35
C LEU A 206 -3.13 -8.67 9.61
N PHE A 207 -4.22 -9.43 9.52
CA PHE A 207 -4.74 -10.25 10.61
C PHE A 207 -4.23 -11.70 10.49
N PRO A 208 -3.50 -12.22 11.49
CA PRO A 208 -3.02 -13.60 11.46
C PRO A 208 -4.17 -14.58 11.75
N GLY A 209 -4.38 -15.56 10.86
CA GLY A 209 -5.11 -16.79 11.20
C GLY A 209 -6.55 -16.93 10.72
N ASN A 210 -7.12 -16.00 9.95
CA ASN A 210 -8.47 -16.15 9.39
C ASN A 210 -8.50 -15.84 7.88
N ALA A 211 -9.55 -16.32 7.19
CA ALA A 211 -9.97 -15.70 5.94
C ALA A 211 -10.25 -14.21 6.23
N PRO A 212 -9.78 -13.27 5.40
CA PRO A 212 -10.06 -11.86 5.61
C PRO A 212 -11.59 -11.63 5.71
N PRO A 213 -12.04 -10.67 6.53
CA PRO A 213 -13.46 -10.38 6.66
C PRO A 213 -14.07 -10.07 5.28
N THR A 214 -15.32 -10.45 5.06
CA THR A 214 -16.05 -10.02 3.86
C THR A 214 -16.12 -8.49 3.86
N LEU A 215 -15.87 -7.87 2.71
CA LEU A 215 -15.88 -6.39 2.62
C LEU A 215 -17.25 -5.80 2.92
N GLY A 216 -18.33 -6.60 2.92
CA GLY A 216 -19.67 -6.18 3.34
C GLY A 216 -19.73 -5.55 4.74
N GLU A 217 -18.98 -6.07 5.73
CA GLU A 217 -18.95 -5.49 7.09
C GLU A 217 -18.20 -4.14 7.14
N VAL A 218 -17.38 -3.87 6.13
CA VAL A 218 -16.45 -2.73 6.06
C VAL A 218 -17.01 -1.62 5.17
N ALA A 219 -17.81 -1.99 4.18
CA ALA A 219 -18.21 -1.14 3.08
C ALA A 219 -19.36 -0.19 3.33
N GLU A 220 -20.27 -0.50 4.25
CA GLU A 220 -21.32 0.44 4.64
C GLU A 220 -20.72 1.76 5.13
N SER A 221 -19.56 1.70 5.80
CA SER A 221 -18.82 2.88 6.26
C SER A 221 -18.06 3.64 5.16
N LEU A 222 -17.91 3.03 3.97
CA LEU A 222 -16.98 3.50 2.93
C LEU A 222 -17.64 3.79 1.58
N SER A 223 -18.95 3.56 1.43
CA SER A 223 -19.68 3.74 0.17
C SER A 223 -19.05 2.97 -1.00
N LEU A 224 -18.44 1.82 -0.72
CA LEU A 224 -17.93 0.92 -1.76
C LEU A 224 -19.11 0.37 -2.59
N GLN A 225 -18.86 0.11 -3.88
CA GLN A 225 -19.90 -0.43 -4.75
C GLN A 225 -20.32 -1.82 -4.25
N ASN A 226 -21.64 -2.07 -4.18
CA ASN A 226 -22.22 -3.29 -3.60
C ASN A 226 -21.64 -4.60 -4.16
N HIS A 227 -21.20 -4.63 -5.42
CA HIS A 227 -20.60 -5.82 -6.01
C HIS A 227 -19.22 -6.18 -5.44
N LEU A 228 -18.48 -5.22 -4.87
CA LEU A 228 -17.19 -5.49 -4.22
C LEU A 228 -17.39 -6.20 -2.87
N LEU A 229 -18.62 -6.20 -2.33
CA LEU A 229 -18.92 -6.65 -0.97
C LEU A 229 -19.08 -8.16 -0.91
N ASP A 230 -19.65 -8.71 -1.97
CA ASP A 230 -19.85 -10.14 -2.21
C ASP A 230 -18.69 -10.74 -3.01
N THR A 231 -17.65 -9.95 -3.29
CA THR A 231 -16.51 -10.42 -4.09
C THR A 231 -15.62 -11.34 -3.27
N GLU A 232 -15.25 -12.46 -3.87
CA GLU A 232 -14.31 -13.40 -3.29
C GLU A 232 -12.92 -12.78 -3.18
N LEU A 233 -12.32 -12.91 -1.99
CA LEU A 233 -10.94 -12.50 -1.71
C LEU A 233 -10.00 -13.66 -2.00
N ILE A 234 -9.31 -13.60 -3.13
CA ILE A 234 -8.40 -14.66 -3.56
C ILE A 234 -6.99 -14.34 -3.07
N TYR A 235 -6.49 -15.15 -2.14
CA TYR A 235 -5.13 -15.04 -1.64
C TYR A 235 -4.12 -15.43 -2.71
N ARG A 236 -3.21 -14.49 -3.06
CA ARG A 236 -2.09 -14.72 -4.00
C ARG A 236 -2.48 -15.51 -5.26
N PRO A 237 -3.41 -15.00 -6.09
CA PRO A 237 -3.80 -15.71 -7.29
C PRO A 237 -2.61 -15.84 -8.24
N PRO A 238 -2.44 -16.98 -8.94
CA PRO A 238 -1.35 -17.14 -9.91
C PRO A 238 -1.50 -16.22 -11.13
N ASN A 239 -2.73 -15.76 -11.40
CA ASN A 239 -3.04 -14.82 -12.46
C ASN A 239 -4.38 -14.12 -12.19
N ILE A 240 -4.58 -13.00 -12.86
CA ILE A 240 -5.85 -12.28 -12.90
C ILE A 240 -6.20 -11.95 -14.35
N SER A 241 -7.50 -11.91 -14.61
CA SER A 241 -8.06 -11.42 -15.86
C SER A 241 -8.52 -9.98 -15.67
N THR A 242 -8.21 -9.14 -16.64
CA THR A 242 -8.68 -7.75 -16.68
C THR A 242 -9.52 -7.58 -17.94
N THR A 243 -10.78 -7.16 -17.77
CA THR A 243 -11.76 -7.01 -18.86
C THR A 243 -12.16 -5.55 -18.99
N LEU A 244 -12.24 -5.06 -20.23
CA LEU A 244 -12.68 -3.70 -20.52
C LEU A 244 -13.87 -3.73 -21.45
N ARG A 245 -15.05 -3.28 -21.00
CA ARG A 245 -16.23 -2.99 -21.85
C ARG A 245 -16.44 -4.06 -22.93
N SER A 246 -16.51 -5.33 -22.55
CA SER A 246 -16.67 -6.50 -23.45
C SER A 246 -15.55 -6.78 -24.49
N LEU A 247 -14.39 -6.12 -24.41
CA LEU A 247 -13.19 -6.42 -25.21
C LEU A 247 -12.31 -7.50 -24.58
N ALA A 248 -11.40 -8.06 -25.38
CA ALA A 248 -10.54 -9.19 -25.03
C ALA A 248 -9.81 -8.99 -23.70
N ALA A 249 -9.96 -9.98 -22.82
CA ALA A 249 -9.31 -9.99 -21.52
C ALA A 249 -7.78 -10.07 -21.66
N SER A 250 -7.06 -9.19 -20.96
CA SER A 250 -5.62 -9.35 -20.77
C SER A 250 -5.36 -10.15 -19.49
N MET A 251 -4.50 -11.16 -19.58
CA MET A 251 -4.09 -11.97 -18.45
C MET A 251 -2.79 -11.42 -17.86
N ILE A 252 -2.79 -11.17 -16.55
CA ILE A 252 -1.60 -10.80 -15.77
C ILE A 252 -1.24 -11.99 -14.90
N TYR A 253 0.03 -12.40 -14.94
CA TYR A 253 0.56 -13.54 -14.19
C TYR A 253 1.42 -13.05 -13.04
N PHE A 254 1.30 -13.70 -11.89
CA PHE A 254 2.10 -13.42 -10.70
C PHE A 254 3.11 -14.53 -10.45
N ASP A 255 4.34 -14.14 -10.15
CA ASP A 255 5.38 -15.00 -9.61
C ASP A 255 5.39 -14.85 -8.08
N TRP A 256 4.95 -15.89 -7.38
CA TRP A 256 4.95 -16.01 -5.92
C TRP A 256 5.91 -17.15 -5.55
#